data_AF-A0A0W0SUZ0-F1
#
_entry.id   AF-A0A0W0SUZ0-F1
#
_cell.length_a   1.000
_cell.length_b   1.000
_cell.length_c   1.000
_cell.angle_alpha   90.00
_cell.angle_beta   90.00
_cell.angle_gamma   90.00
#
_symmetry.space_group_name_H-M   'P 1'
#
loop_
_entity.id
_entity.type
_entity.pdbx_description
1 polymer ?
#
loop_
_entity_poly.entity_id
_entity_poly.type
_entity_poly.pdbx_seq_one_letter_code
_entity_poly.pdbx_strand_id
1 'polypeptide(L)'
;MDIIFQGQHNSEEAAESLLTVLRLFKERYNIGQFREMHLTVTLVDENGDDVELIDSETSRAYRTFEVYRKGYELGGRRGHPILHLVVDNTR
;
A
#
# COMPACT_ATOMS: atom_id res chain seq x y z
N MET A 1 -3.34 -5.12 13.89
CA MET A 1 -4.44 -4.17 14.11
C MET A 1 -4.91 -3.79 12.73
N ASP A 2 -6.19 -3.97 12.48
CA ASP A 2 -6.76 -3.76 11.15
C ASP A 2 -7.44 -2.40 11.10
N ILE A 3 -7.13 -1.64 10.05
CA ILE A 3 -7.70 -0.32 9.82
C ILE A 3 -8.47 -0.42 8.52
N ILE A 4 -9.79 -0.39 8.63
CA ILE A 4 -10.70 -0.62 7.51
C ILE A 4 -11.35 0.71 7.16
N PHE A 5 -11.05 1.22 5.98
CA PHE A 5 -11.77 2.35 5.40
C PHE A 5 -12.99 1.79 4.65
N GLN A 6 -14.20 2.05 5.16
CA GLN A 6 -15.44 1.58 4.56
C GLN A 6 -16.03 2.62 3.60
N GLY A 7 -16.67 2.16 2.53
CA GLY A 7 -17.27 3.02 1.49
C GLY A 7 -16.37 3.23 0.28
N GLN A 8 -16.93 3.84 -0.76
CA GLN A 8 -16.16 4.29 -1.93
C GLN A 8 -15.43 5.58 -1.56
N HIS A 9 -14.12 5.59 -1.76
CA HIS A 9 -13.25 6.75 -1.58
C HIS A 9 -12.60 7.05 -2.91
N ASN A 10 -12.60 8.32 -3.31
CA ASN A 10 -11.70 8.73 -4.40
C ASN A 10 -10.24 8.73 -3.91
N SER A 11 -9.31 8.97 -4.84
CA SER A 11 -7.87 8.97 -4.56
C SER A 11 -7.47 9.93 -3.44
N GLU A 12 -8.04 11.13 -3.44
CA GLU A 12 -7.76 12.19 -2.48
C GLU A 12 -8.24 11.82 -1.08
N GLU A 13 -9.50 11.36 -0.96
CA GLU A 13 -10.11 10.94 0.30
C GLU A 13 -9.39 9.74 0.92
N ALA A 14 -9.01 8.76 0.11
CA ALA A 14 -8.25 7.59 0.57
C ALA A 14 -6.88 8.00 1.13
N ALA A 15 -6.18 8.91 0.43
CA ALA A 15 -4.88 9.41 0.87
C ALA A 15 -4.99 10.22 2.17
N GLU A 16 -5.98 11.11 2.28
CA GLU A 16 -6.22 11.89 3.49
C GLU A 16 -6.58 11.01 4.68
N SER A 17 -7.43 10.00 4.46
CA SER A 17 -7.86 9.06 5.51
C SER A 17 -6.68 8.26 6.07
N LEU A 18 -5.80 7.74 5.19
CA LEU A 18 -4.58 7.06 5.61
C LEU A 18 -3.64 8.00 6.38
N LEU A 19 -3.45 9.22 5.88
CA LEU A 19 -2.59 10.21 6.54
C LEU A 19 -3.11 10.58 7.93
N THR A 20 -4.42 10.72 8.08
CA THR A 20 -5.08 11.03 9.35
C THR A 20 -4.82 9.95 10.40
N VAL A 21 -4.93 8.68 10.00
CA VAL A 21 -4.61 7.54 10.87
C VAL A 21 -3.14 7.55 11.31
N LEU A 22 -2.21 7.80 10.40
CA LEU A 22 -0.78 7.89 10.72
C LEU A 22 -0.47 9.06 11.66
N ARG A 23 -1.12 10.21 11.46
CA ARG A 23 -1.02 11.36 12.38
C ARG A 23 -1.54 11.01 13.76
N LEU A 24 -2.67 10.32 13.86
CA LEU A 24 -3.24 9.88 15.13
C LEU A 24 -2.29 8.96 15.91
N PHE A 25 -1.60 8.02 15.26
CA PHE A 25 -0.57 7.21 15.94
C PHE A 25 0.57 8.04 16.50
N LYS A 26 1.03 9.04 15.74
CA LYS A 26 2.10 9.93 16.17
C LYS A 26 1.66 10.84 17.32
N GLU A 27 0.55 11.55 17.15
CA GLU A 27 0.15 12.63 18.05
C GLU A 27 -0.51 12.11 19.33
N ARG A 28 -1.39 11.10 19.21
CA ARG A 28 -2.15 10.60 20.35
C ARG A 28 -1.40 9.50 21.11
N TYR A 29 -0.63 8.68 20.40
CA TYR A 29 0.00 7.48 20.96
C TYR A 29 1.53 7.55 20.97
N ASN A 30 2.14 8.63 20.48
CA ASN A 30 3.59 8.84 20.42
C ASN A 30 4.34 7.72 19.68
N ILE A 31 3.71 7.09 18.69
CA ILE A 31 4.31 6.06 17.84
C ILE A 31 5.01 6.75 16.67
N GLY A 32 6.34 6.77 16.69
CA GLY A 32 7.17 7.44 15.67
C GLY A 32 7.77 6.52 14.60
N GLN A 33 7.65 5.20 14.76
CA GLN A 33 8.23 4.22 13.84
C GLN A 33 7.27 3.06 13.62
N PHE A 34 7.15 2.63 12.37
CA PHE A 34 6.36 1.48 11.97
C PHE A 34 7.30 0.42 11.43
N ARG A 35 7.18 -0.81 11.95
CA ARG A 35 7.98 -1.94 11.46
C ARG A 35 7.45 -2.48 10.13
N GLU A 36 6.13 -2.50 9.98
CA GLU A 36 5.42 -3.09 8.85
C GLU A 36 3.99 -2.52 8.78
N MET A 37 3.46 -2.35 7.57
CA MET A 37 2.06 -2.00 7.31
C MET A 37 1.55 -2.84 6.14
N HIS A 38 0.41 -3.50 6.33
CA HIS A 38 -0.28 -4.26 5.29
C HIS A 38 -1.46 -3.43 4.80
N LEU A 39 -1.50 -3.12 3.51
CA LEU A 39 -2.65 -2.49 2.86
C LEU A 39 -3.30 -3.50 1.92
N THR A 40 -4.58 -3.74 2.11
CA THR A 40 -5.43 -4.44 1.14
C THR A 40 -6.32 -3.40 0.48
N VAL A 41 -6.31 -3.37 -0.85
CA VAL A 41 -7.11 -2.43 -1.64
C VAL A 41 -8.01 -3.21 -2.58
N THR A 42 -9.30 -2.92 -2.54
CA THR A 42 -10.27 -3.36 -3.56
C THR A 42 -10.44 -2.22 -4.54
N LEU A 43 -10.19 -2.50 -5.82
CA LEU A 43 -10.35 -1.52 -6.90
C LEU A 43 -11.73 -1.71 -7.52
N VAL A 44 -12.39 -0.60 -7.84
CA VAL A 44 -13.69 -0.60 -8.51
C VAL A 44 -13.63 0.33 -9.73
N ASP A 45 -14.42 0.03 -10.75
CA ASP A 45 -14.62 0.91 -11.90
C ASP A 45 -15.66 2.01 -11.61
N GLU A 46 -15.99 2.81 -12.64
CA GLU A 46 -16.99 3.88 -12.55
C GLU A 46 -18.42 3.38 -12.27
N ASN A 47 -18.71 2.10 -12.54
CA ASN A 47 -19.99 1.46 -12.25
C ASN A 47 -20.04 0.86 -10.83
N GLY A 48 -18.88 0.82 -10.15
CA GLY A 48 -18.73 0.18 -8.85
C GLY A 48 -18.44 -1.31 -8.92
N ASP A 49 -18.10 -1.83 -10.10
CA ASP A 49 -17.73 -3.23 -10.29
C ASP A 49 -16.25 -3.45 -9.93
N ASP A 50 -15.96 -4.54 -9.22
CA ASP A 50 -14.60 -4.91 -8.83
C ASP A 50 -13.72 -5.12 -10.07
N VAL A 51 -12.52 -4.53 -10.07
CA VAL A 51 -11.54 -4.66 -11.15
C VAL A 51 -10.21 -5.19 -10.66
N GLU A 52 -9.54 -5.95 -11.53
CA GLU A 52 -8.17 -6.41 -11.33
C GLU A 52 -7.21 -5.65 -12.25
N LEU A 53 -6.04 -5.30 -11.74
CA LEU A 53 -4.96 -4.80 -12.57
C LEU A 53 -4.31 -5.98 -13.29
N ILE A 54 -4.26 -5.96 -14.61
CA ILE A 54 -3.69 -7.02 -15.44
C ILE A 54 -2.35 -6.57 -16.03
N ASP A 55 -1.34 -7.43 -15.94
CA ASP A 55 -0.06 -7.27 -16.63
C ASP A 55 -0.25 -7.50 -18.13
N SER A 56 0.04 -6.48 -18.94
CA SER A 56 -0.14 -6.54 -20.39
C SER A 56 0.81 -7.52 -21.09
N GLU A 57 1.94 -7.87 -20.49
CA GLU A 57 2.90 -8.82 -21.07
C GLU A 57 2.54 -10.26 -20.72
N THR A 58 2.14 -10.52 -19.47
CA THR A 58 1.88 -11.88 -18.99
C THR A 58 0.39 -12.27 -18.96
N SER A 59 -0.50 -11.29 -19.14
CA SER A 59 -1.96 -11.45 -18.98
C SER A 59 -2.38 -11.99 -17.60
N ARG A 60 -1.57 -11.72 -16.57
CA ARG A 60 -1.83 -12.15 -15.19
C ARG A 60 -2.26 -10.95 -14.34
N ALA A 61 -3.13 -11.21 -13.37
CA ALA A 61 -3.52 -10.21 -12.39
C ALA A 61 -2.37 -9.89 -11.43
N TYR A 62 -2.15 -8.61 -11.17
CA TYR A 62 -1.28 -8.09 -10.12
C TYR A 62 -1.92 -8.41 -8.76
N ARG A 63 -1.26 -9.25 -7.96
CA ARG A 63 -1.79 -9.67 -6.64
C ARG A 63 -1.21 -8.89 -5.47
N THR A 64 0.02 -8.38 -5.60
CA THR A 64 0.71 -7.70 -4.50
C THR A 64 1.60 -6.60 -5.04
N PHE A 65 1.46 -5.42 -4.45
CA PHE A 65 2.36 -4.29 -4.65
C PHE A 65 3.21 -4.14 -3.39
N GLU A 66 4.49 -4.46 -3.50
CA GLU A 66 5.41 -4.37 -2.38
C GLU A 66 6.19 -3.07 -2.47
N VAL A 67 6.01 -2.18 -1.48
CA VAL A 67 6.74 -0.92 -1.39
C VAL A 67 7.79 -1.06 -0.30
N TYR A 68 9.05 -1.09 -0.71
CA TYR A 68 10.16 -1.18 0.23
C TYR A 68 10.96 0.11 0.29
N ARG A 69 11.57 0.31 1.46
CA ARG A 69 12.66 1.26 1.62
C ARG A 69 13.93 0.64 1.02
N LYS A 70 14.61 1.34 0.10
CA LYS A 70 15.90 0.90 -0.45
C LYS A 70 16.87 0.48 0.66
N GLY A 71 17.52 -0.68 0.50
CA GLY A 71 18.43 -1.26 1.49
C GLY A 71 17.76 -2.07 2.62
N TYR A 72 16.43 -2.13 2.61
CA TYR A 72 15.61 -3.06 3.37
C TYR A 72 14.83 -3.99 2.43
N GLU A 73 15.24 -4.11 1.16
CA GLU A 73 14.75 -5.17 0.29
C GLU A 73 14.98 -6.52 0.99
N LEU A 74 14.08 -7.48 0.77
CA LEU A 74 14.18 -8.87 1.25
C LEU A 74 15.56 -9.47 0.90
N GLY A 75 16.54 -9.24 1.77
CA GLY A 75 17.97 -9.44 1.47
C GLY A 75 18.82 -8.24 1.93
N GLY A 76 18.81 -7.96 3.24
CA GLY A 76 19.30 -6.70 3.81
C GLY A 76 20.69 -6.25 3.36
N ARG A 77 20.83 -4.95 3.07
CA ARG A 77 22.08 -4.18 3.21
C ARG A 77 21.81 -2.67 3.20
N ARG A 78 22.30 -2.02 4.26
CA ARG A 78 22.08 -0.60 4.61
C ARG A 78 22.61 0.37 3.54
N GLY A 79 21.75 1.28 3.08
CA GLY A 79 22.07 2.45 2.23
C GLY A 79 20.95 3.51 2.31
N HIS A 80 21.24 4.76 1.96
CA HIS A 80 20.33 5.91 2.16
C HIS A 80 18.98 5.74 1.41
N PRO A 81 17.85 6.19 2.01
CA PRO A 81 16.52 5.78 1.59
C PRO A 81 16.06 6.43 0.28
N ILE A 82 15.68 5.59 -0.68
CA ILE A 82 14.85 5.92 -1.83
C ILE A 82 13.68 4.93 -1.79
N LEU A 83 12.45 5.36 -2.06
CA LEU A 83 11.30 4.45 -2.14
C LEU A 83 11.38 3.68 -3.46
N HIS A 84 11.24 2.35 -3.41
CA HIS A 84 11.16 1.50 -4.60
C HIS A 84 9.86 0.70 -4.56
N LEU A 85 9.10 0.78 -5.66
CA LEU A 85 7.94 -0.07 -5.91
C LEU A 85 8.43 -1.35 -6.60
N VAL A 86 8.17 -2.50 -5.97
CA VAL A 86 8.38 -3.84 -6.54
C VAL A 86 7.01 -4.43 -6.82
N VAL A 87 6.85 -5.02 -8.00
CA VAL A 87 5.59 -5.60 -8.42
C VAL A 87 5.85 -7.08 -8.70
N ASP A 88 5.23 -7.97 -7.92
CA ASP A 88 5.39 -9.43 -8.06
C ASP A 88 4.16 -10.06 -8.72
N ASN A 89 4.39 -10.67 -9.90
CA ASN A 89 3.38 -11.36 -10.73
C ASN A 89 3.52 -12.88 -10.69
N THR A 90 4.30 -13.42 -9.76
CA THR A 90 4.64 -14.84 -9.71
C THR A 90 3.93 -15.59 -8.58
N ARG A 91 2.66 -15.97 -8.83
CA ARG A 91 2.08 -17.26 -8.36
C ARG A 91 0.75 -17.59 -9.01
#